data_AF-X1IL95-F1
#
_entry.id   AF-X1IL95-F1
#
_cell.length_a   1.000
_cell.length_b   1.000
_cell.length_c   1.000
_cell.angle_alpha   90.00
_cell.angle_beta   90.00
_cell.angle_gamma   90.00
#
_symmetry.space_group_name_H-M   'P 1'
#
loop_
_entity.id
_entity.type
_entity.pdbx_description
1 polymer ?
#
loop_
_entity_poly.entity_id
_entity_poly.type
_entity_poly.pdbx_seq_one_letter_code
_entity_poly.pdbx_strand_id
1 'polypeptide(L)'
;MATNIENNRRRIVPHWLEFQLALQSGELDPTETRLVSALPADSFILKKKEEWTNNRTLLFATDFLGVAYVMGYPELAIDAAKF
;
A
#
# COMPACT_ATOMS: atom_id res chain seq x y z
N MET A 1 -12.72 -43.98 -10.32
CA MET A 1 -12.23 -43.11 -11.40
C MET A 1 -11.80 -41.81 -10.76
N ALA A 2 -10.50 -41.49 -10.77
CA ALA A 2 -9.98 -40.28 -10.13
C ALA A 2 -10.15 -39.09 -11.08
N THR A 3 -10.89 -38.08 -10.66
CA THR A 3 -11.04 -36.80 -11.35
C THR A 3 -9.75 -35.99 -11.18
N ASN A 4 -8.99 -35.82 -12.27
CA ASN A 4 -7.87 -34.88 -12.33
C ASN A 4 -8.40 -33.46 -12.15
N ILE A 5 -8.17 -32.88 -10.98
CA ILE A 5 -8.41 -31.44 -10.73
C ILE A 5 -7.26 -30.70 -11.41
N GLU A 6 -7.48 -30.23 -12.64
CA GLU A 6 -6.54 -29.33 -13.30
C GLU A 6 -6.38 -28.06 -12.46
N ASN A 7 -5.22 -27.95 -11.82
CA ASN A 7 -4.84 -26.85 -10.96
C ASN A 7 -4.54 -25.62 -11.83
N ASN A 8 -5.59 -24.89 -12.19
CA ASN A 8 -5.52 -23.69 -13.03
C ASN A 8 -4.94 -22.48 -12.25
N ARG A 9 -3.65 -22.55 -11.89
CA ARG A 9 -2.89 -21.46 -11.22
C ARG A 9 -2.41 -20.41 -12.21
N ARG A 10 -3.30 -19.83 -13.00
CA ARG A 10 -2.93 -18.69 -13.86
C ARG A 10 -2.69 -17.47 -12.98
N ARG A 11 -1.45 -16.95 -13.01
CA ARG A 11 -1.06 -15.70 -12.36
C ARG A 11 -1.09 -14.57 -13.38
N ILE A 12 -1.81 -13.49 -13.08
CA ILE A 12 -1.86 -12.29 -13.90
C ILE A 12 -0.67 -11.42 -13.49
N VAL A 13 0.26 -11.19 -14.42
CA VAL A 13 1.45 -10.35 -14.21
C VAL A 13 1.20 -8.99 -14.91
N PRO A 14 1.24 -7.85 -14.20
CA PRO A 14 1.15 -6.54 -14.82
C PRO A 14 2.36 -6.28 -15.72
N HIS A 15 2.14 -6.00 -17.00
CA HIS A 15 3.21 -5.96 -18.00
C HIS A 15 3.76 -4.53 -18.19
N TRP A 16 4.63 -4.10 -17.29
CA TRP A 16 5.47 -2.90 -17.49
C TRP A 16 6.95 -3.26 -17.74
N LEU A 17 7.33 -4.54 -17.56
CA LEU A 17 8.66 -5.10 -17.82
C LEU A 17 8.55 -6.43 -18.58
N GLU A 18 9.53 -6.76 -19.43
CA GLU A 18 9.56 -8.02 -20.18
C GLU A 18 9.67 -9.23 -19.24
N PHE A 19 9.00 -10.34 -19.58
CA PHE A 19 8.90 -11.54 -18.73
C PHE A 19 10.26 -12.09 -18.26
N GLN A 20 11.27 -12.09 -19.13
CA GLN A 20 12.60 -12.60 -18.77
C GLN A 20 13.30 -11.71 -17.72
N LEU A 21 13.09 -10.39 -17.79
CA LEU A 21 13.64 -9.46 -16.81
C LEU A 21 12.94 -9.61 -15.46
N ALA A 22 11.62 -9.77 -15.46
CA ALA A 22 10.83 -10.05 -14.24
C ALA A 22 11.20 -11.40 -13.61
N LEU A 23 11.58 -12.39 -14.42
CA LEU A 23 12.07 -13.68 -13.94
C LEU A 23 13.47 -13.56 -13.34
N GLN A 24 14.38 -12.82 -13.99
CA GLN A 24 15.74 -12.59 -13.51
C GLN A 24 15.80 -11.69 -12.26
N SER A 25 14.82 -10.80 -12.07
CA SER A 25 14.75 -9.88 -10.94
C SER A 25 14.19 -10.53 -9.66
N GLY A 26 13.69 -11.76 -9.73
CA GLY A 26 13.01 -12.43 -8.62
C GLY A 26 11.58 -11.93 -8.39
N GLU A 27 11.07 -11.00 -9.21
CA GLU A 27 9.71 -10.44 -9.07
C GLU A 27 8.62 -11.52 -9.20
N LEU A 28 8.89 -12.56 -9.99
CA LEU A 28 7.98 -13.69 -10.19
C LEU A 28 8.15 -14.80 -9.15
N ASP A 29 9.15 -14.72 -8.28
CA ASP A 29 9.41 -15.71 -7.25
C ASP A 29 8.54 -15.42 -6.00
N PRO A 30 7.57 -16.30 -5.68
CA PRO A 30 6.71 -16.12 -4.51
C PRO A 30 7.46 -16.31 -3.18
N THR A 31 8.67 -16.88 -3.18
CA THR A 31 9.53 -17.03 -2.01
C THR A 31 10.47 -15.84 -1.83
N GLU A 32 10.83 -15.15 -2.92
CA GLU A 32 11.59 -13.90 -2.90
C GLU A 32 10.68 -12.67 -2.99
N THR A 33 9.41 -12.77 -2.59
CA THR A 33 8.61 -11.56 -2.36
C THR A 33 9.36 -10.74 -1.32
N ARG A 34 10.14 -9.76 -1.80
CA ARG A 34 10.81 -8.78 -0.97
C ARG A 34 9.69 -8.18 -0.15
N LEU A 35 9.65 -8.52 1.12
CA LEU A 35 8.94 -7.76 2.12
C LEU A 35 9.55 -6.37 2.00
N VAL A 36 8.93 -5.52 1.17
CA VAL A 36 9.17 -4.10 1.20
C VAL A 36 8.98 -3.77 2.66
N SER A 37 10.08 -3.38 3.32
CA SER A 37 10.11 -3.12 4.75
C SER A 37 8.90 -2.28 5.05
N ALA A 38 7.93 -2.86 5.76
CA ALA A 38 6.68 -2.17 6.04
C ALA A 38 7.08 -0.84 6.67
N LEU A 39 6.74 0.26 6.01
CA LEU A 39 6.99 1.58 6.59
C LEU A 39 6.35 1.54 7.97
N PRO A 40 7.09 1.88 9.04
CA PRO A 40 6.53 1.86 10.38
C PRO A 40 5.28 2.74 10.36
N ALA A 41 4.11 2.18 10.65
CA ALA A 41 2.82 2.87 10.53
C ALA A 41 2.85 4.21 11.29
N ASP A 42 3.50 4.21 12.45
CA ASP A 42 3.70 5.40 13.29
C ASP A 42 4.47 6.52 12.59
N SER A 43 5.50 6.16 11.80
CA SER A 43 6.28 7.14 11.03
C SER A 43 5.47 7.73 9.87
N PHE A 44 4.58 6.93 9.28
CA PHE A 44 3.78 7.37 8.15
C PHE A 44 2.69 8.36 8.58
N ILE A 45 1.96 8.06 9.66
CA ILE A 45 0.89 8.96 10.13
C ILE A 45 1.43 10.30 10.63
N LEU A 46 2.60 10.30 11.27
CA LEU A 46 3.28 11.54 11.68
C LEU A 46 3.69 12.38 10.47
N LYS A 47 4.21 11.76 9.41
CA LYS A 47 4.51 12.46 8.17
C LYS A 47 3.26 13.08 7.54
N LYS A 48 2.14 12.36 7.53
CA LYS A 48 0.87 12.88 7.01
C LYS A 48 0.32 14.04 7.84
N LYS A 49 0.48 13.97 9.17
CA LYS A 49 0.19 15.10 10.05
C LYS A 49 1.04 16.31 9.72
N GLU A 50 2.34 16.12 9.49
CA GLU A 50 3.26 17.18 9.10
C GLU A 50 2.88 17.83 7.76
N GLU A 51 2.60 17.00 6.75
CA GLU A 51 2.11 17.44 5.44
C GLU A 51 0.83 18.29 5.56
N TRP A 52 -0.13 17.86 6.39
CA TRP A 52 -1.32 18.64 6.73
C TRP A 52 -0.98 19.98 7.39
N THR A 53 -0.12 19.96 8.41
CA THR A 53 0.22 21.19 9.14
C THR A 53 0.93 22.21 8.27
N ASN A 54 1.76 21.76 7.33
CA ASN A 54 2.50 22.61 6.40
C ASN A 54 1.62 23.08 5.23
N ASN A 55 0.67 22.25 4.80
CA ASN A 55 -0.19 22.52 3.65
C ASN A 55 -1.66 22.50 4.08
N ARG A 56 -2.10 23.62 4.64
CA ARG A 56 -3.49 23.81 5.11
C ARG A 56 -4.48 23.98 3.94
N THR A 57 -4.68 22.93 3.15
CA THR A 57 -5.66 22.89 2.07
C THR A 57 -6.55 21.65 2.16
N LEU A 58 -7.71 21.69 1.50
CA LEU A 58 -8.72 20.62 1.57
C LEU A 58 -8.16 19.26 1.15
N LEU A 59 -7.27 19.25 0.15
CA LEU A 59 -6.62 18.02 -0.33
C LEU A 59 -5.86 17.32 0.80
N PHE A 60 -5.01 18.05 1.51
CA PHE A 60 -4.21 17.48 2.60
C PHE A 60 -5.06 17.15 3.84
N ALA A 61 -6.14 17.91 4.09
CA ALA A 61 -7.08 17.60 5.16
C ALA A 61 -7.77 16.24 4.91
N THR A 62 -8.31 16.03 3.71
CA THR A 62 -8.99 14.79 3.33
C THR A 62 -8.06 13.59 3.29
N ASP A 63 -6.84 13.75 2.78
CA ASP A 63 -5.82 12.71 2.77
C ASP A 63 -5.42 12.29 4.19
N PHE A 64 -5.12 13.26 5.06
CA PHE A 64 -4.75 12.96 6.44
C PHE A 64 -5.91 12.31 7.22
N LEU A 65 -7.15 12.78 7.04
CA LEU A 65 -8.33 12.17 7.65
C LEU A 65 -8.52 10.71 7.20
N GLY A 66 -8.39 10.44 5.91
CA GLY A 66 -8.51 9.09 5.35
C GLY A 66 -7.44 8.14 5.92
N VAL A 67 -6.20 8.61 5.96
CA VAL A 67 -5.08 7.84 6.55
C VAL A 67 -5.32 7.57 8.03
N ALA A 68 -5.68 8.60 8.81
CA ALA A 68 -5.92 8.47 10.24
C ALA A 68 -7.04 7.47 10.54
N TYR A 69 -8.11 7.46 9.73
CA TYR A 69 -9.21 6.51 9.89
C TYR A 69 -8.80 5.07 9.58
N VAL A 70 -8.11 4.85 8.45
CA VAL A 70 -7.64 3.51 8.04
C VAL A 70 -6.63 2.92 9.04
N MET A 71 -5.79 3.79 9.63
CA MET A 71 -4.78 3.38 10.61
C MET A 71 -5.33 3.24 12.04
N GLY A 72 -6.60 3.58 12.27
CA GLY A 72 -7.23 3.44 13.60
C GLY A 72 -6.91 4.55 14.59
N TYR A 73 -6.45 5.72 14.12
CA TYR A 73 -6.14 6.90 14.94
C TYR A 73 -6.96 8.14 14.54
N PRO A 74 -8.30 8.06 14.43
CA PRO A 74 -9.13 9.16 13.95
C PRO A 74 -9.02 10.44 14.80
N GLU A 75 -8.69 10.30 16.10
CA GLU A 75 -8.49 11.41 17.02
C GLU A 75 -7.36 12.36 16.61
N LEU A 76 -6.37 11.87 15.86
CA LEU A 76 -5.26 12.69 15.38
C LEU A 76 -5.68 13.66 14.26
N ALA A 77 -6.77 13.37 13.55
CA ALA A 77 -7.24 14.13 12.39
C ALA A 77 -8.48 15.00 12.67
N ILE A 78 -8.87 15.20 13.94
CA ILE A 78 -10.04 16.03 14.30
C ILE A 78 -9.92 17.46 13.74
N ASP A 79 -8.73 18.03 13.80
CA ASP A 79 -8.46 19.37 13.27
C ASP A 79 -8.64 19.42 11.74
N ALA A 80 -8.15 18.40 11.03
CA ALA A 80 -8.34 18.28 9.58
C ALA A 80 -9.81 18.02 9.21
N ALA A 81 -10.57 17.29 10.02
CA ALA A 81 -11.99 17.03 9.78
C ALA A 81 -12.88 18.27 9.92
N LYS A 82 -12.42 19.29 10.66
CA LYS A 82 -13.14 20.54 10.89
C LYS A 82 -12.80 21.65 9.89
N PHE A 83 -11.72 21.47 9.13
CA PHE A 83 -11.26 22.41 8.13
C PHE A 83 -12.13 22.33 6.86
#